data_AF-A0A0F9B189-F1
#
_entry.id   AF-A0A0F9B189-F1
#
_cell.length_a   1.000
_cell.length_b   1.000
_cell.length_c   1.000
_cell.angle_alpha   90.00
_cell.angle_beta   90.00
_cell.angle_gamma   90.00
#
_symmetry.space_group_name_H-M   'P 1'
#
loop_
_entity.id
_entity.type
_entity.pdbx_description
1 polymer ?
#
loop_
_entity_poly.entity_id
_entity_poly.type
_entity_poly.pdbx_seq_one_letter_code
_entity_poly.pdbx_strand_id
1 'polypeptide(L)'
;VLSSVVEANYVTAPWDPGGPLVDSPQRYGGNRLLVVLDPHATETIGHFLLHSLHTLLDALPQLQLTVWHDKRWTTAAHRAYGEVLAKHGSRIRDIRKPTDVQRSQAYATHDWVFYPSLRDNASLPLLEGLYASRPGIAFGGLPQVEVITQGCNGMLIPCGYQETASGAHEVQVDRHLLAEELHKILADDEIYTRLTQDEWRGLLPRRYQFQRVWKQVWDCP
;
A
#
# COMPACT_ATOMS: atom_id res chain seq x y z
N VAL A 1 -15.26 -4.50 45.62
CA VAL A 1 -16.22 -5.15 44.70
C VAL A 1 -15.96 -4.62 43.31
N LEU A 2 -14.88 -5.08 42.68
CA LEU A 2 -14.53 -4.81 41.28
C LEU A 2 -13.71 -6.00 40.78
N SER A 3 -13.78 -6.22 39.46
CA SER A 3 -13.02 -7.15 38.62
C SER A 3 -13.40 -8.63 38.66
N SER A 4 -14.57 -8.96 38.12
CA SER A 4 -14.68 -10.09 37.19
C SER A 4 -14.87 -9.50 35.79
N VAL A 5 -13.78 -9.12 35.14
CA VAL A 5 -13.81 -8.86 33.70
C VAL A 5 -14.05 -10.23 33.08
N VAL A 6 -15.26 -10.43 32.57
CA VAL A 6 -15.55 -11.56 31.68
C VAL A 6 -14.59 -11.37 30.50
N GLU A 7 -13.62 -12.26 30.35
CA GLU A 7 -12.86 -12.40 29.11
C GLU A 7 -13.88 -12.77 28.03
N ALA A 8 -14.48 -11.76 27.42
CA ALA A 8 -15.18 -11.96 26.17
C ALA A 8 -14.12 -12.50 25.21
N ASN A 9 -14.31 -13.74 24.75
CA ASN A 9 -13.53 -14.33 23.69
C ASN A 9 -13.80 -13.50 22.41
N TYR A 10 -13.11 -12.38 22.26
CA TYR A 10 -13.17 -11.56 21.07
C TYR A 10 -12.55 -12.37 19.94
N VAL A 11 -13.40 -12.89 19.06
CA VAL A 11 -12.94 -13.52 17.82
C VAL A 11 -12.49 -12.39 16.89
N THR A 12 -11.18 -12.17 16.81
CA THR A 12 -10.62 -11.21 15.86
C THR A 12 -10.70 -11.81 14.44
N ALA A 13 -11.48 -11.18 13.56
CA ALA A 13 -11.48 -11.49 12.13
C ALA A 13 -10.49 -10.57 11.41
N PRO A 14 -9.45 -11.10 10.74
CA PRO A 14 -8.59 -10.27 9.92
C PRO A 14 -9.38 -9.75 8.71
N TRP A 15 -9.19 -8.48 8.34
CA TRP A 15 -9.89 -7.90 7.18
C TRP A 15 -9.55 -8.61 5.86
N ASP A 16 -10.55 -8.75 4.98
CA ASP A 16 -10.48 -9.35 3.65
C ASP A 16 -11.21 -8.45 2.63
N PRO A 17 -10.66 -8.20 1.43
CA PRO A 17 -11.29 -7.33 0.44
C PRO A 17 -12.40 -8.02 -0.37
N GLY A 18 -12.61 -9.33 -0.22
CA GLY A 18 -13.64 -10.10 -0.92
C GLY A 18 -13.35 -10.42 -2.39
N GLY A 19 -12.19 -10.02 -2.91
CA GLY A 19 -11.80 -10.21 -4.32
C GLY A 19 -11.44 -11.66 -4.68
N PRO A 20 -11.43 -12.03 -5.98
CA PRO A 20 -10.81 -13.27 -6.42
C PRO A 20 -9.29 -13.21 -6.18
N LEU A 21 -8.68 -14.33 -5.80
CA LEU A 21 -7.24 -14.47 -5.76
C LEU A 21 -6.75 -14.83 -7.17
N VAL A 22 -5.75 -14.11 -7.66
CA VAL A 22 -5.13 -14.38 -8.96
C VAL A 22 -3.94 -15.31 -8.76
N ASP A 23 -4.00 -16.50 -9.35
CA ASP A 23 -3.06 -17.61 -9.09
C ASP A 23 -1.61 -17.36 -9.52
N SER A 24 -1.34 -16.36 -10.39
CA SER A 24 0.03 -16.07 -10.79
C SER A 24 0.30 -14.59 -11.11
N PRO A 25 1.42 -14.03 -10.60
CA PRO A 25 1.90 -12.72 -11.01
C PRO A 25 2.43 -12.78 -12.45
N GLN A 26 1.77 -12.08 -13.38
CA GLN A 26 2.37 -11.77 -14.67
C GLN A 26 3.16 -10.46 -14.54
N ARG A 27 4.49 -10.54 -14.62
CA ARG A 27 5.34 -9.34 -14.73
C ARG A 27 5.12 -8.71 -16.10
N TYR A 28 4.84 -7.42 -16.15
CA TYR A 28 4.71 -6.68 -17.41
C TYR A 28 6.06 -6.12 -17.91
N GLY A 29 7.16 -6.46 -17.24
CA GLY A 29 8.53 -6.15 -17.62
C GLY A 29 8.88 -4.66 -17.58
N GLY A 30 8.02 -3.81 -17.02
CA GLY A 30 8.11 -2.36 -17.15
C GLY A 30 8.41 -1.59 -15.87
N ASN A 31 8.76 -2.27 -14.76
CA ASN A 31 8.85 -1.69 -13.42
C ASN A 31 7.74 -0.67 -13.17
N ARG A 32 6.50 -1.15 -13.27
CA ARG A 32 5.31 -0.31 -13.12
C ARG A 32 4.91 -0.25 -11.66
N LEU A 33 4.96 0.94 -11.07
CA LEU A 33 4.59 1.18 -9.68
C LEU A 33 3.24 1.89 -9.60
N LEU A 34 2.28 1.26 -8.93
CA LEU A 34 1.03 1.89 -8.53
C LEU A 34 1.23 2.52 -7.14
N VAL A 35 1.10 3.84 -7.05
CA VAL A 35 1.14 4.58 -5.78
C VAL A 35 -0.30 4.92 -5.39
N VAL A 36 -0.79 4.34 -4.30
CA VAL A 36 -2.16 4.55 -3.81
C VAL A 36 -2.14 5.51 -2.64
N LEU A 37 -2.81 6.66 -2.79
CA LEU A 37 -2.86 7.70 -1.77
C LEU A 37 -4.25 7.84 -1.21
N ASP A 38 -4.39 7.50 0.06
CA ASP A 38 -5.57 7.90 0.81
C ASP A 38 -5.59 9.44 1.03
N PRO A 39 -6.74 10.00 1.44
CA PRO A 39 -6.85 11.43 1.68
C PRO A 39 -5.83 11.98 2.68
N HIS A 40 -5.53 11.24 3.75
CA HIS A 40 -4.62 11.70 4.81
C HIS A 40 -3.18 11.77 4.31
N ALA A 41 -2.71 10.74 3.60
CA ALA A 41 -1.39 10.74 2.96
C ALA A 41 -1.27 11.87 1.92
N THR A 42 -2.32 12.08 1.12
CA THR A 42 -2.35 13.16 0.11
C THR A 42 -2.12 14.54 0.75
N GLU A 43 -2.66 14.78 1.94
CA GLU A 43 -2.57 16.07 2.65
C GLU A 43 -1.25 16.23 3.39
N THR A 44 -0.87 15.21 4.15
CA THR A 44 0.23 15.30 5.12
C THR A 44 1.58 15.12 4.44
N ILE A 45 1.65 14.20 3.48
CA ILE A 45 2.93 13.80 2.87
C ILE A 45 3.01 14.04 1.37
N GLY A 46 1.91 14.39 0.71
CA GLY A 46 1.82 14.48 -0.74
C GLY A 46 2.95 15.30 -1.39
N HIS A 47 3.28 16.47 -0.82
CA HIS A 47 4.35 17.32 -1.36
C HIS A 47 5.74 16.64 -1.31
N PHE A 48 6.13 16.07 -0.16
CA PHE A 48 7.44 15.43 -0.07
C PHE A 48 7.50 14.09 -0.81
N LEU A 49 6.37 13.36 -0.84
CA LEU A 49 6.27 12.12 -1.59
C LEU A 49 6.51 12.38 -3.08
N LEU A 50 5.91 13.43 -3.64
CA LEU A 50 6.11 13.82 -5.03
C LEU A 50 7.56 14.17 -5.34
N HIS A 51 8.28 14.83 -4.42
CA HIS A 51 9.72 15.04 -4.58
C HIS A 51 10.51 13.73 -4.55
N SER A 52 10.15 12.80 -3.66
CA SER A 52 10.79 11.47 -3.60
C SER A 52 10.55 10.67 -4.89
N LEU A 53 9.33 10.73 -5.44
CA LEU A 53 8.98 10.11 -6.71
C LEU A 53 9.69 10.77 -7.90
N HIS A 54 9.94 12.08 -7.85
CA HIS A 54 10.76 12.78 -8.85
C HIS A 54 12.19 12.25 -8.85
N THR A 55 12.84 12.19 -7.68
CA THR A 55 14.19 11.62 -7.54
C THR A 55 14.24 10.17 -8.02
N LEU A 56 13.23 9.39 -7.70
CA LEU A 56 13.13 7.99 -8.12
C LEU A 56 12.99 7.85 -9.65
N LEU A 57 12.18 8.70 -10.29
CA LEU A 57 12.01 8.73 -11.74
C LEU A 57 13.29 9.17 -12.48
N ASP A 58 14.10 10.02 -11.87
CA ASP A 58 15.42 10.38 -12.38
C ASP A 58 16.41 9.20 -12.29
N ALA A 59 16.40 8.48 -11.16
CA ALA A 59 17.29 7.35 -10.92
C ALA A 59 16.91 6.09 -11.72
N LEU A 60 15.62 5.89 -12.01
CA LEU A 60 15.10 4.71 -12.70
C LEU A 60 14.40 5.11 -14.02
N PRO A 61 15.14 5.19 -15.15
CA PRO A 61 14.59 5.65 -16.43
C PRO A 61 13.41 4.83 -16.95
N GLN A 62 13.38 3.53 -16.64
CA GLN A 62 12.32 2.60 -17.07
C GLN A 62 11.08 2.61 -16.19
N LEU A 63 11.14 3.24 -14.99
CA LEU A 63 10.02 3.27 -14.06
C LEU A 63 8.82 4.00 -14.66
N GLN A 64 7.66 3.35 -14.61
CA GLN A 64 6.37 3.95 -14.93
C GLN A 64 5.57 4.07 -13.64
N LEU A 65 4.99 5.26 -13.40
CA LEU A 65 4.19 5.53 -12.21
C LEU A 65 2.72 5.67 -12.58
N THR A 66 1.85 5.05 -11.80
CA THR A 66 0.45 5.48 -11.69
C THR A 66 0.21 6.03 -10.30
N VAL A 67 -0.23 7.28 -10.20
CA VAL A 67 -0.61 7.90 -8.94
C VAL A 67 -2.13 7.89 -8.83
N TRP A 68 -2.65 7.11 -7.90
CA TRP A 68 -4.06 7.13 -7.52
C TRP A 68 -4.22 7.98 -6.27
N HIS A 69 -5.11 8.98 -6.32
CA HIS A 69 -5.52 9.73 -5.14
C HIS A 69 -7.02 10.09 -5.13
N ASP A 70 -7.61 10.22 -3.93
CA ASP A 70 -9.05 10.55 -3.80
C ASP A 70 -9.32 12.03 -3.49
N LYS A 71 -8.33 12.73 -2.93
CA LYS A 71 -8.41 14.16 -2.58
C LYS A 71 -7.73 15.03 -3.64
N ARG A 72 -8.04 16.33 -3.65
CA ARG A 72 -7.25 17.30 -4.40
C ARG A 72 -5.91 17.51 -3.70
N TRP A 73 -4.87 17.70 -4.48
CA TRP A 73 -3.57 18.13 -3.99
C TRP A 73 -3.67 19.48 -3.25
N THR A 74 -2.88 19.64 -2.19
CA THR A 74 -2.62 20.96 -1.60
C THR A 74 -1.91 21.85 -2.62
N THR A 75 -1.88 23.17 -2.43
CA THR A 75 -1.18 24.08 -3.35
C THR A 75 0.30 23.73 -3.52
N ALA A 76 0.98 23.37 -2.42
CA ALA A 76 2.38 22.95 -2.45
C ALA A 76 2.57 21.62 -3.20
N ALA A 77 1.70 20.63 -2.94
CA ALA A 77 1.75 19.35 -3.65
C ALA A 77 1.41 19.53 -5.14
N HIS A 78 0.45 20.38 -5.49
CA HIS A 78 0.08 20.66 -6.87
C HIS A 78 1.24 21.30 -7.66
N ARG A 79 1.96 22.25 -7.06
CA ARG A 79 3.15 22.84 -7.67
C ARG A 79 4.24 21.78 -7.90
N ALA A 80 4.58 21.01 -6.86
CA ALA A 80 5.55 19.94 -6.98
C ALA A 80 5.13 18.93 -8.05
N TYR A 81 3.85 18.56 -8.12
CA TYR A 81 3.36 17.64 -9.13
C TYR A 81 3.50 18.20 -10.54
N GLY A 82 3.23 19.50 -10.73
CA GLY A 82 3.45 20.17 -12.00
C GLY A 82 4.91 20.08 -12.48
N GLU A 83 5.87 20.23 -11.57
CA GLU A 83 7.30 20.06 -11.86
C GLU A 83 7.62 18.61 -12.26
N VAL A 84 7.07 17.62 -11.56
CA VAL A 84 7.25 16.21 -11.92
C VAL A 84 6.66 15.90 -13.30
N LEU A 85 5.43 16.36 -13.57
CA LEU A 85 4.75 16.14 -14.85
C LEU A 85 5.46 16.85 -16.01
N ALA A 86 6.01 18.05 -15.79
CA ALA A 86 6.75 18.77 -16.82
C ALA A 86 7.99 17.99 -17.30
N LYS A 87 8.68 17.28 -16.40
CA LYS A 87 9.89 16.50 -16.72
C LYS A 87 9.59 15.05 -17.12
N HIS A 88 8.53 14.45 -16.57
CA HIS A 88 8.30 13.00 -16.64
C HIS A 88 6.89 12.59 -17.05
N GLY A 89 6.07 13.51 -17.56
CA GLY A 89 4.65 13.27 -17.82
C GLY A 89 4.33 12.06 -18.71
N SER A 90 5.22 11.68 -19.63
CA SER A 90 5.04 10.47 -20.45
C SER A 90 5.15 9.15 -19.69
N ARG A 91 5.70 9.17 -18.47
CA ARG A 91 5.87 8.01 -17.58
C ARG A 91 4.93 8.01 -16.39
N ILE A 92 4.05 9.01 -16.29
CA ILE A 92 3.15 9.19 -15.14
C ILE A 92 1.71 9.15 -15.61
N ARG A 93 0.91 8.30 -14.98
CA ARG A 93 -0.54 8.28 -15.11
C ARG A 93 -1.17 8.78 -13.81
N ASP A 94 -1.97 9.83 -13.90
CA ASP A 94 -2.75 10.36 -12.79
C ASP A 94 -4.17 9.77 -12.80
N ILE A 95 -4.62 9.20 -11.68
CA ILE A 95 -6.00 8.69 -11.55
C ILE A 95 -6.62 9.26 -10.28
N ARG A 96 -7.49 10.25 -10.46
CA ARG A 96 -8.25 10.84 -9.36
C ARG A 96 -9.60 10.14 -9.19
N LYS A 97 -9.88 9.65 -7.97
CA LYS A 97 -11.13 8.94 -7.63
C LYS A 97 -11.45 7.80 -8.63
N PRO A 98 -10.59 6.78 -8.74
CA PRO A 98 -10.80 5.68 -9.67
C PRO A 98 -12.11 4.96 -9.40
N THR A 99 -12.76 4.52 -10.49
CA THR A 99 -13.84 3.55 -10.40
C THR A 99 -13.30 2.17 -10.05
N ASP A 100 -14.16 1.27 -9.58
CA ASP A 100 -13.79 -0.13 -9.26
C ASP A 100 -13.06 -0.81 -10.43
N VAL A 101 -13.54 -0.59 -11.66
CA VAL A 101 -12.92 -1.13 -12.88
C VAL A 101 -11.50 -0.57 -13.06
N GLN A 102 -11.30 0.73 -12.84
CA GLN A 102 -9.98 1.35 -12.94
C GLN A 102 -9.02 0.85 -11.86
N ARG A 103 -9.50 0.62 -10.63
CA ARG A 103 -8.70 0.03 -9.55
C ARG A 103 -8.23 -1.37 -9.92
N SER A 104 -9.16 -2.25 -10.32
CA SER A 104 -8.84 -3.62 -10.73
C SER A 104 -7.86 -3.64 -11.91
N GLN A 105 -8.06 -2.76 -12.89
CA GLN A 105 -7.13 -2.63 -14.01
C GLN A 105 -5.75 -2.12 -13.56
N ALA A 106 -5.69 -1.18 -12.62
CA ALA A 106 -4.42 -0.69 -12.09
C ALA A 106 -3.65 -1.83 -11.41
N TYR A 107 -4.24 -2.55 -10.47
CA TYR A 107 -3.58 -3.71 -9.85
C TYR A 107 -3.16 -4.76 -10.88
N ALA A 108 -4.02 -5.07 -11.85
CA ALA A 108 -3.70 -6.05 -12.88
C ALA A 108 -2.51 -5.66 -13.76
N THR A 109 -2.26 -4.36 -13.99
CA THR A 109 -1.28 -3.89 -14.99
C THR A 109 0.01 -3.33 -14.42
N HIS A 110 0.14 -3.26 -13.08
CA HIS A 110 1.35 -2.83 -12.39
C HIS A 110 2.12 -4.03 -11.87
N ASP A 111 3.40 -3.84 -11.59
CA ASP A 111 4.24 -4.87 -10.97
C ASP A 111 4.22 -4.70 -9.43
N TRP A 112 4.21 -3.45 -8.95
CA TRP A 112 4.26 -3.11 -7.53
C TRP A 112 3.08 -2.26 -7.08
N VAL A 113 2.69 -2.39 -5.81
CA VAL A 113 1.74 -1.50 -5.13
C VAL A 113 2.44 -0.82 -3.97
N PHE A 114 2.58 0.50 -4.01
CA PHE A 114 3.06 1.30 -2.88
C PHE A 114 1.89 2.02 -2.22
N TYR A 115 1.68 1.74 -0.94
CA TYR A 115 0.64 2.37 -0.12
C TYR A 115 1.29 3.15 1.05
N PRO A 116 1.68 4.42 0.83
CA PRO A 116 2.33 5.26 1.83
C PRO A 116 1.33 5.90 2.81
N SER A 117 0.45 5.11 3.40
CA SER A 117 -0.45 5.64 4.41
C SER A 117 0.26 5.86 5.74
N LEU A 118 0.06 7.02 6.36
CA LEU A 118 0.55 7.29 7.71
C LEU A 118 -0.39 6.80 8.81
N ARG A 119 -1.67 6.60 8.46
CA ARG A 119 -2.73 6.18 9.37
C ARG A 119 -3.82 5.49 8.58
N ASP A 120 -4.11 4.27 8.97
CA ASP A 120 -5.05 3.40 8.29
C ASP A 120 -5.66 2.41 9.29
N ASN A 121 -6.75 1.76 8.90
CA ASN A 121 -7.49 0.82 9.73
C ASN A 121 -7.30 -0.63 9.29
N ALA A 122 -7.08 -0.89 8.00
CA ALA A 122 -7.17 -2.26 7.48
C ALA A 122 -6.23 -2.58 6.30
N SER A 123 -5.54 -1.59 5.74
CA SER A 123 -4.59 -1.76 4.62
C SER A 123 -5.21 -2.45 3.43
N LEU A 124 -6.46 -2.07 3.12
CA LEU A 124 -7.22 -2.62 2.01
C LEU A 124 -6.48 -2.50 0.67
N PRO A 125 -5.83 -1.37 0.31
CA PRO A 125 -5.10 -1.30 -0.96
C PRO A 125 -3.95 -2.30 -1.08
N LEU A 126 -3.27 -2.58 0.03
CA LEU A 126 -2.22 -3.62 0.06
C LEU A 126 -2.84 -5.00 -0.09
N LEU A 127 -3.95 -5.30 0.61
CA LEU A 127 -4.67 -6.56 0.46
C LEU A 127 -5.19 -6.78 -0.96
N GLU A 128 -5.76 -5.76 -1.60
CA GLU A 128 -6.21 -5.81 -2.99
C GLU A 128 -5.05 -6.05 -3.95
N GLY A 129 -3.92 -5.36 -3.76
CA GLY A 129 -2.68 -5.62 -4.48
C GLY A 129 -2.22 -7.06 -4.32
N LEU A 130 -2.23 -7.56 -3.08
CA LEU A 130 -1.87 -8.93 -2.77
C LEU A 130 -2.81 -9.95 -3.45
N TYR A 131 -4.10 -9.65 -3.55
CA TYR A 131 -5.08 -10.53 -4.21
C TYR A 131 -4.87 -10.56 -5.72
N ALA A 132 -4.38 -9.46 -6.29
CA ALA A 132 -3.98 -9.36 -7.68
C ALA A 132 -2.58 -9.94 -7.96
N SER A 133 -1.96 -10.64 -7.00
CA SER A 133 -0.59 -11.10 -7.12
C SER A 133 0.39 -9.95 -7.39
N ARG A 134 0.24 -8.78 -6.73
CA ARG A 134 1.25 -7.68 -6.73
C ARG A 134 1.90 -7.43 -5.36
N PRO A 135 3.25 -7.54 -5.25
CA PRO A 135 3.93 -7.31 -3.99
C PRO A 135 3.72 -5.87 -3.51
N GLY A 136 3.49 -5.74 -2.20
CA GLY A 136 3.23 -4.46 -1.56
C GLY A 136 4.51 -3.78 -1.09
N ILE A 137 4.56 -2.46 -1.18
CA ILE A 137 5.50 -1.60 -0.48
C ILE A 137 4.68 -0.74 0.48
N ALA A 138 5.11 -0.62 1.72
CA ALA A 138 4.41 0.15 2.73
C ALA A 138 5.38 0.72 3.76
N PHE A 139 4.93 1.64 4.61
CA PHE A 139 5.69 1.98 5.81
C PHE A 139 5.57 0.86 6.85
N GLY A 140 6.60 0.67 7.67
CA GLY A 140 6.65 -0.29 8.79
C GLY A 140 5.71 0.02 9.96
N GLY A 141 4.54 0.61 9.70
CA GLY A 141 3.51 0.99 10.67
C GLY A 141 2.38 -0.02 10.81
N LEU A 142 1.58 0.09 11.88
CA LEU A 142 0.28 -0.59 11.93
C LEU A 142 -0.75 0.20 11.10
N PRO A 143 -1.64 -0.49 10.37
CA PRO A 143 -1.82 -1.94 10.28
C PRO A 143 -1.02 -2.59 9.14
N GLN A 144 -0.17 -1.85 8.42
CA GLN A 144 0.53 -2.36 7.23
C GLN A 144 1.41 -3.58 7.54
N VAL A 145 2.05 -3.62 8.71
CA VAL A 145 2.86 -4.77 9.17
C VAL A 145 2.03 -6.04 9.43
N GLU A 146 0.70 -5.95 9.55
CA GLU A 146 -0.19 -7.12 9.66
C GLU A 146 -0.58 -7.71 8.30
N VAL A 147 -0.33 -6.96 7.23
CA VAL A 147 -0.64 -7.35 5.84
C VAL A 147 0.64 -7.72 5.09
N ILE A 148 1.71 -6.96 5.30
CA ILE A 148 3.01 -7.16 4.64
C ILE A 148 3.98 -7.88 5.57
N THR A 149 4.39 -9.07 5.15
CA THR A 149 5.51 -9.82 5.72
C THR A 149 6.78 -9.48 4.95
N GLN A 150 7.69 -8.75 5.60
CA GLN A 150 8.96 -8.30 5.03
C GLN A 150 9.68 -9.41 4.28
N GLY A 151 9.97 -9.19 2.99
CA GLY A 151 10.74 -10.12 2.17
C GLY A 151 9.99 -11.37 1.71
N CYS A 152 8.70 -11.51 2.06
CA CYS A 152 7.84 -12.61 1.62
C CYS A 152 6.79 -12.14 0.60
N ASN A 153 5.89 -11.22 0.97
CA ASN A 153 4.84 -10.71 0.08
C ASN A 153 4.97 -9.20 -0.20
N GLY A 154 6.02 -8.56 0.33
CA GLY A 154 6.26 -7.15 0.16
C GLY A 154 7.46 -6.64 0.94
N MET A 155 7.62 -5.32 0.92
CA MET A 155 8.69 -4.59 1.56
C MET A 155 8.14 -3.48 2.46
N LEU A 156 8.67 -3.37 3.66
CA LEU A 156 8.37 -2.36 4.65
C LEU A 156 9.53 -1.35 4.70
N ILE A 157 9.21 -0.09 4.47
CA ILE A 157 10.12 1.03 4.61
C ILE A 157 10.21 1.39 6.10
N PRO A 158 11.42 1.44 6.70
CA PRO A 158 11.60 1.82 8.09
C PRO A 158 10.98 3.19 8.40
N CYS A 159 10.32 3.29 9.55
CA CYS A 159 9.66 4.51 9.98
C CYS A 159 9.67 4.63 11.51
N GLY A 160 9.54 5.86 12.01
CA GLY A 160 9.28 6.14 13.42
C GLY A 160 7.79 6.19 13.73
N TYR A 161 7.46 6.47 14.99
CA TYR A 161 6.09 6.73 15.43
C TYR A 161 6.05 8.02 16.24
N GLN A 162 4.99 8.79 16.04
CA GLN A 162 4.67 9.95 16.87
C GLN A 162 3.24 9.81 17.41
N GLU A 163 3.03 10.26 18.64
CA GLU A 163 1.69 10.41 19.19
C GLU A 163 1.16 11.79 18.79
N THR A 164 -0.01 11.82 18.18
CA THR A 164 -0.70 13.06 17.81
C THR A 164 -1.35 13.70 19.03
N ALA A 165 -1.78 14.96 18.91
CA ALA A 165 -2.46 15.67 20.00
C ALA A 165 -3.74 14.98 20.51
N SER A 166 -4.35 14.09 19.73
CA SER A 166 -5.51 13.29 20.13
C SER A 166 -5.16 11.94 20.75
N GLY A 167 -3.88 11.66 21.00
CA GLY A 167 -3.40 10.37 21.51
C GLY A 167 -3.34 9.25 20.47
N ALA A 168 -3.58 9.56 19.18
CA ALA A 168 -3.47 8.56 18.12
C ALA A 168 -2.01 8.41 17.68
N HIS A 169 -1.56 7.18 17.44
CA HIS A 169 -0.24 6.91 16.87
C HIS A 169 -0.25 7.13 15.36
N GLU A 170 0.75 7.84 14.86
CA GLU A 170 0.95 8.10 13.44
C GLU A 170 2.38 7.71 13.06
N VAL A 171 2.53 7.18 11.85
CA VAL A 171 3.84 6.85 11.29
C VAL A 171 4.61 8.13 10.96
N GLN A 172 5.88 8.19 11.36
CA GLN A 172 6.81 9.25 10.99
C GLN A 172 7.81 8.74 9.95
N VAL A 173 7.85 9.39 8.80
CA VAL A 173 8.68 8.98 7.66
C VAL A 173 9.86 9.92 7.53
N ASP A 174 11.08 9.36 7.44
CA ASP A 174 12.25 10.12 7.04
C ASP A 174 12.24 10.36 5.52
N ARG A 175 12.25 11.63 5.15
CA ARG A 175 12.15 12.08 3.75
C ARG A 175 13.36 11.65 2.93
N HIS A 176 14.54 11.61 3.54
CA HIS A 176 15.77 11.24 2.84
C HIS A 176 15.82 9.73 2.60
N LEU A 177 15.36 8.94 3.58
CA LEU A 177 15.32 7.49 3.46
C LEU A 177 14.25 7.01 2.48
N LEU A 178 13.13 7.72 2.32
CA LEU A 178 12.06 7.25 1.45
C LEU A 178 12.52 7.00 0.00
N ALA A 179 13.17 7.99 -0.62
CA ALA A 179 13.62 7.86 -2.00
C ALA A 179 14.71 6.78 -2.14
N GLU A 180 15.60 6.68 -1.16
CA GLU A 180 16.67 5.68 -1.12
C GLU A 180 16.12 4.25 -1.02
N GLU A 181 15.18 4.01 -0.09
CA GLU A 181 14.58 2.70 0.12
C GLU A 181 13.72 2.28 -1.08
N LEU A 182 12.92 3.19 -1.65
CA LEU A 182 12.18 2.92 -2.88
C LEU A 182 13.12 2.57 -4.04
N HIS A 183 14.23 3.29 -4.17
CA HIS A 183 15.23 2.99 -5.20
C HIS A 183 15.84 1.60 -4.99
N LYS A 184 16.27 1.26 -3.77
CA LYS A 184 16.82 -0.08 -3.44
C LYS A 184 15.84 -1.18 -3.79
N ILE A 185 14.56 -1.04 -3.41
CA ILE A 185 13.52 -2.04 -3.64
C ILE A 185 13.24 -2.19 -5.14
N LEU A 186 13.09 -1.09 -5.87
CA LEU A 186 12.63 -1.11 -7.26
C LEU A 186 13.75 -1.31 -8.29
N ALA A 187 15.01 -1.08 -7.91
CA ALA A 187 16.17 -1.36 -8.75
C ALA A 187 16.58 -2.84 -8.72
N ASP A 188 16.13 -3.60 -7.73
CA ASP A 188 16.53 -4.99 -7.50
C ASP A 188 15.48 -5.98 -8.02
N ASP A 189 15.76 -6.53 -9.21
CA ASP A 189 14.93 -7.53 -9.86
C ASP A 189 14.87 -8.87 -9.11
N GLU A 190 15.88 -9.18 -8.29
CA GLU A 190 15.89 -10.40 -7.47
C GLU A 190 14.90 -10.29 -6.33
N ILE A 191 14.74 -9.09 -5.73
CA ILE A 191 13.69 -8.85 -4.74
C ILE A 191 12.33 -9.16 -5.35
N TYR A 192 11.99 -8.56 -6.49
CA TYR A 192 10.70 -8.82 -7.15
C TYR A 192 10.49 -10.31 -7.42
N THR A 193 11.49 -10.93 -8.06
CA THR A 193 11.41 -12.34 -8.45
C THR A 193 11.16 -13.23 -7.23
N ARG A 194 11.92 -13.05 -6.15
CA ARG A 194 11.74 -13.79 -4.89
C ARG A 194 10.34 -13.59 -4.31
N LEU A 195 9.87 -12.35 -4.21
CA LEU A 195 8.53 -12.05 -3.66
C LEU A 195 7.41 -12.68 -4.49
N THR A 196 7.60 -12.89 -5.78
CA THR A 196 6.58 -13.49 -6.67
C THR A 196 6.66 -15.00 -6.84
N GLN A 197 7.74 -15.64 -6.37
CA GLN A 197 7.92 -17.10 -6.45
C GLN A 197 7.26 -17.83 -5.28
N ASP A 198 7.18 -17.20 -4.12
CA ASP A 198 6.54 -17.78 -2.95
C ASP A 198 5.02 -17.68 -3.07
N GLU A 199 4.30 -18.76 -2.77
CA GLU A 199 2.87 -18.66 -2.45
C GLU A 199 2.73 -17.70 -1.27
N TRP A 200 1.91 -16.67 -1.42
CA TRP A 200 1.73 -15.63 -0.39
C TRP A 200 1.04 -16.22 0.84
N ARG A 201 1.89 -16.70 1.73
CA ARG A 201 1.54 -17.41 2.95
C ARG A 201 0.51 -16.59 3.72
N GLY A 202 -0.64 -17.21 3.96
CA GLY A 202 -1.66 -16.65 4.84
C GLY A 202 -2.83 -15.94 4.16
N LEU A 203 -2.81 -15.60 2.86
CA LEU A 203 -3.97 -14.95 2.23
C LEU A 203 -5.21 -15.84 2.19
N LEU A 204 -5.06 -17.11 1.78
CA LEU A 204 -6.14 -18.09 1.81
C LEU A 204 -6.66 -18.38 3.23
N PRO A 205 -5.80 -18.69 4.22
CA PRO A 205 -6.22 -18.78 5.62
C PRO A 205 -6.92 -17.52 6.15
N ARG A 206 -6.42 -16.32 5.81
CA ARG A 206 -7.00 -15.02 6.20
C ARG A 206 -8.42 -14.87 5.64
N ARG A 207 -8.59 -15.13 4.35
CA ARG A 207 -9.90 -15.15 3.68
C ARG A 207 -10.87 -16.11 4.36
N TYR A 208 -10.42 -17.36 4.59
CA TYR A 208 -11.24 -18.37 5.23
C TYR A 208 -11.66 -17.95 6.64
N GLN A 209 -10.74 -17.36 7.43
CA GLN A 209 -11.04 -16.86 8.76
C GLN A 209 -12.05 -15.71 8.72
N PHE A 210 -11.88 -14.73 7.83
CA PHE A 210 -12.83 -13.64 7.65
C PHE A 210 -14.23 -14.16 7.30
N GLN A 211 -14.32 -15.03 6.28
CA GLN A 211 -15.57 -15.64 5.85
C GLN A 211 -16.24 -16.44 6.98
N ARG A 212 -15.46 -17.20 7.75
CA ARG A 212 -15.96 -18.00 8.87
C ARG A 212 -16.56 -17.14 9.98
N VAL A 213 -15.86 -16.07 10.40
CA VAL A 213 -16.35 -15.19 11.47
C VAL A 213 -17.61 -14.46 11.02
N TRP A 214 -17.62 -13.91 9.81
CA TRP A 214 -18.79 -13.23 9.30
C TRP A 214 -19.98 -14.16 9.09
N LYS A 215 -19.75 -15.38 8.62
CA LYS A 215 -20.80 -16.40 8.57
C LYS A 215 -21.42 -16.65 9.94
N GLN A 216 -20.61 -16.74 11.01
CA GLN A 216 -21.13 -16.89 12.38
C GLN A 216 -21.94 -15.67 12.83
N VAL A 217 -21.53 -14.45 12.46
CA VAL A 217 -22.28 -13.22 12.77
C VAL A 217 -23.63 -13.19 12.05
N TRP A 218 -23.67 -13.56 10.77
CA TRP A 218 -24.89 -13.54 9.96
C TRP A 218 -25.84 -14.71 10.22
N ASP A 219 -25.30 -15.88 10.57
CA ASP A 219 -26.09 -17.08 10.88
C ASP A 219 -26.53 -17.12 12.36
N CYS A 220 -26.16 -16.12 13.18
CA CYS A 220 -26.62 -16.03 14.57
C CYS A 220 -28.07 -15.51 14.60
N PRO A 221 -29.03 -16.31 15.12
CA PRO A 221 -30.45 -15.92 15.18
C PRO A 221 -30.73 -14.77 16.14
#